data_AF-A0A1V4Y950-F1
#
_entry.id   AF-A0A1V4Y950-F1
#
_cell.length_a   1.000
_cell.length_b   1.000
_cell.length_c   1.000
_cell.angle_alpha   90.00
_cell.angle_beta   90.00
_cell.angle_gamma   90.00
#
_symmetry.space_group_name_H-M   'P 1'
#
loop_
_entity.id
_entity.type
_entity.pdbx_description
1 polymer ?
#
loop_
_entity_poly.entity_id
_entity_poly.type
_entity_poly.pdbx_seq_one_letter_code
_entity_poly.pdbx_strand_id
1 'polypeptide(L)'
;MDPLYRYLQQNKRTIAVSLSCVFIIWCALAPVVKLMLAEHVSATENYDISYQNMAPISFGKFLGAYSFNDTHYKIFEASYWKGVHRSDLIPVNSYEHVTTENYEYISRVAALYDSSLPQEIDYPVYNITGNSTTAIVTVSDARSVYVKYWAYFKVEYTFIFDKENSGYVVFMKDQRDIKRPVPLNRFN
;
A
#
# COMPACT_ATOMS: atom_id res chain seq x y z
N MET A 1 1.15 -7.71 49.10
CA MET A 1 0.27 -7.06 48.11
C MET A 1 1.03 -5.86 47.57
N ASP A 2 1.24 -5.79 46.26
CA ASP A 2 2.11 -4.79 45.64
C ASP A 2 1.57 -3.35 45.90
N PRO A 3 2.39 -2.42 46.42
CA PRO A 3 1.96 -1.03 46.65
C PRO A 3 1.40 -0.35 45.41
N LEU A 4 1.90 -0.69 44.21
CA LEU A 4 1.37 -0.19 42.94
C LEU A 4 -0.09 -0.65 42.73
N TYR A 5 -0.37 -1.93 43.01
CA TYR A 5 -1.70 -2.50 42.85
C TYR A 5 -2.73 -1.84 43.78
N ARG A 6 -2.35 -1.55 45.03
CA ARG A 6 -3.24 -0.82 45.96
C ARG A 6 -3.54 0.60 45.46
N TYR A 7 -2.53 1.31 44.96
CA TYR A 7 -2.69 2.66 44.43
C TYR A 7 -3.63 2.67 43.21
N LEU A 8 -3.46 1.74 42.27
CA LEU A 8 -4.32 1.59 41.10
C LEU A 8 -5.77 1.28 41.48
N GLN A 9 -5.99 0.44 42.49
CA GLN A 9 -7.34 0.12 42.96
C GLN A 9 -8.02 1.29 43.67
N GLN A 10 -7.30 2.01 44.55
CA GLN A 10 -7.83 3.19 45.24
C GLN A 10 -8.19 4.33 44.28
N ASN A 11 -7.38 4.53 43.23
CA ASN A 11 -7.56 5.65 42.28
C ASN A 11 -8.18 5.24 40.94
N LYS A 12 -8.75 4.03 40.85
CA LYS A 12 -9.24 3.42 39.61
C LYS A 12 -10.13 4.36 38.79
N ARG A 13 -11.10 5.03 39.45
CA ARG A 13 -12.03 5.95 38.78
C ARG A 13 -11.30 7.17 38.22
N THR A 14 -10.44 7.81 39.00
CA THR A 14 -9.69 9.00 38.59
C THR A 14 -8.75 8.68 37.43
N ILE A 15 -8.06 7.54 37.49
CA ILE A 15 -7.20 7.06 36.41
C ILE A 15 -8.01 6.79 35.15
N ALA A 16 -9.15 6.09 35.27
CA ALA A 16 -10.02 5.81 34.13
C ALA A 16 -10.52 7.10 33.47
N VAL A 17 -11.02 8.07 34.26
CA VAL A 17 -11.49 9.36 33.74
C VAL A 17 -10.35 10.13 33.08
N SER A 18 -9.18 10.21 33.71
CA SER A 18 -8.02 10.90 33.14
C SER A 18 -7.57 10.28 31.83
N LEU A 19 -7.48 8.96 31.76
CA LEU A 19 -7.12 8.24 30.53
C LEU A 19 -8.18 8.44 29.44
N SER A 20 -9.47 8.41 29.79
CA SER A 20 -10.55 8.72 28.85
C SER A 20 -10.46 10.14 28.32
N CYS A 21 -10.19 11.14 29.18
CA CYS A 21 -10.00 12.52 28.74
C CYS A 21 -8.81 12.66 27.78
N VAL A 22 -7.66 12.06 28.12
CA VAL A 22 -6.48 12.05 27.25
C VAL A 22 -6.80 11.38 25.91
N PHE A 23 -7.51 10.25 25.93
CA PHE A 23 -7.91 9.54 24.73
C PHE A 23 -8.87 10.36 23.84
N ILE A 24 -9.85 11.04 24.42
CA ILE A 24 -10.79 11.89 23.68
C ILE A 24 -10.05 13.07 23.02
N ILE A 25 -9.18 13.74 23.78
CA ILE A 25 -8.34 14.82 23.25
C ILE A 25 -7.48 14.29 22.10
N TRP A 26 -6.88 13.11 22.26
CA TRP A 26 -6.10 12.47 21.22
C TRP A 26 -6.92 12.17 19.96
N CYS A 27 -8.11 11.60 20.11
CA CYS A 27 -9.01 11.31 18.99
C CYS A 27 -9.45 12.58 18.23
N ALA A 28 -9.59 13.70 18.92
CA ALA A 28 -9.91 14.98 18.30
C ALA A 28 -8.71 15.60 17.57
N LEU A 29 -7.52 15.55 18.17
CA LEU A 29 -6.31 16.18 17.64
C LEU A 29 -5.67 15.37 16.51
N ALA A 30 -5.64 14.04 16.59
CA ALA A 30 -4.91 13.21 15.64
C ALA A 30 -5.35 13.39 14.17
N PRO A 31 -6.66 13.47 13.82
CA PRO A 31 -7.09 13.74 12.46
C PRO A 31 -6.65 15.12 11.96
N VAL A 32 -6.78 16.14 12.81
CA VAL A 32 -6.40 17.53 12.46
C VAL A 32 -4.91 17.62 12.17
N VAL A 33 -4.07 17.06 13.05
CA VAL A 33 -2.62 17.08 12.87
C VAL A 33 -2.20 16.29 11.62
N LYS A 34 -2.85 15.16 11.31
CA LYS A 34 -2.59 14.43 10.07
C LYS A 34 -3.01 15.21 8.82
N LEU A 35 -4.08 15.99 8.88
CA LEU A 35 -4.51 16.86 7.80
C LEU A 35 -3.46 17.97 7.54
N MET A 36 -3.00 18.64 8.60
CA MET A 36 -1.92 19.63 8.49
C MET A 36 -0.62 19.04 7.95
N LEU A 37 -0.28 17.80 8.33
CA LEU A 37 0.87 17.09 7.77
C LEU A 37 0.69 16.86 6.27
N ALA A 38 -0.48 16.38 5.84
CA ALA A 38 -0.76 16.14 4.42
C ALA A 38 -0.64 17.42 3.59
N GLU A 39 -1.19 18.54 4.09
CA GLU A 39 -1.05 19.85 3.45
C GLU A 39 0.41 20.32 3.38
N HIS A 40 1.17 20.18 4.46
CA HIS A 40 2.58 20.56 4.48
C HIS A 40 3.41 19.74 3.48
N VAL A 41 3.18 18.43 3.42
CA VAL A 41 3.84 17.53 2.47
C VAL A 41 3.42 17.90 1.04
N SER A 42 2.13 18.11 0.80
CA SER A 42 1.58 18.53 -0.51
C SER A 42 2.26 19.81 -1.02
N ALA A 43 2.38 20.82 -0.16
CA ALA A 43 3.07 22.07 -0.48
C ALA A 43 4.58 21.88 -0.71
N THR A 44 5.24 21.02 0.08
CA THR A 44 6.69 20.77 -0.04
C THR A 44 7.03 20.01 -1.32
N GLU A 45 6.18 19.05 -1.69
CA GLU A 45 6.34 18.20 -2.87
C GLU A 45 5.76 18.84 -4.15
N ASN A 46 5.02 19.94 -4.00
CA ASN A 46 4.24 20.59 -5.07
C ASN A 46 3.34 19.58 -5.81
N TYR A 47 2.68 18.71 -5.04
CA TYR A 47 1.81 17.66 -5.55
C TYR A 47 0.61 17.47 -4.63
N ASP A 48 -0.59 17.27 -5.19
CA ASP A 48 -1.80 17.09 -4.38
C ASP A 48 -1.79 15.73 -3.66
N ILE A 49 -1.36 15.76 -2.40
CA ILE A 49 -1.27 14.59 -1.54
C ILE A 49 -2.50 14.56 -0.63
N SER A 50 -3.40 13.63 -0.93
CA SER A 50 -4.59 13.40 -0.10
C SER A 50 -4.23 12.79 1.25
N TYR A 51 -4.90 13.28 2.30
CA TYR A 51 -4.92 12.70 3.65
C TYR A 51 -5.18 11.19 3.65
N GLN A 52 -6.03 10.70 2.73
CA GLN A 52 -6.42 9.29 2.65
C GLN A 52 -5.30 8.42 2.06
N ASN A 53 -4.46 8.99 1.19
CA ASN A 53 -3.38 8.26 0.52
C ASN A 53 -2.15 8.05 1.43
N MET A 54 -2.18 8.65 2.63
CA MET A 54 -1.17 8.49 3.67
C MET A 54 -1.63 7.45 4.70
N ALA A 55 -1.13 6.23 4.58
CA ALA A 55 -1.42 5.17 5.54
C ALA A 55 -0.53 5.33 6.78
N PRO A 56 -1.08 5.17 8.00
CA PRO A 56 -0.25 5.13 9.20
C PRO A 56 0.67 3.90 9.11
N ILE A 57 1.94 4.03 9.49
CA ILE A 57 2.85 2.86 9.62
C ILE A 57 3.25 2.62 11.08
N SER A 58 3.31 3.70 11.87
CA SER A 58 3.50 3.70 13.31
C SER A 58 3.01 5.04 13.87
N PHE A 59 3.08 5.21 15.19
CA PHE A 59 2.63 6.44 15.84
C PHE A 59 3.31 7.69 15.25
N GLY A 60 2.49 8.58 14.66
CA GLY A 60 2.96 9.82 14.05
C GLY A 60 3.83 9.66 12.81
N LYS A 61 3.88 8.46 12.21
CA LYS A 61 4.56 8.19 10.94
C LYS A 61 3.61 7.59 9.92
N PHE A 62 3.74 8.04 8.70
CA PHE A 62 2.85 7.71 7.60
C PHE A 62 3.66 7.34 6.36
N LEU A 63 3.14 6.39 5.61
CA LEU A 63 3.60 6.05 4.27
C LEU A 63 2.60 6.61 3.26
N GLY A 64 3.08 7.49 2.41
CA GLY A 64 2.32 8.02 1.28
C GLY A 64 2.89 7.54 -0.04
N ALA A 65 2.05 7.55 -1.06
CA ALA A 65 2.49 7.40 -2.43
C ALA A 65 1.67 8.32 -3.35
N TYR A 66 2.21 8.64 -4.51
CA TYR A 66 1.49 9.30 -5.60
C TYR A 66 2.12 8.98 -6.96
N SER A 67 1.37 9.18 -8.04
CA SER A 67 1.89 9.07 -9.41
C SER A 67 2.75 10.28 -9.73
N PHE A 68 4.06 10.11 -9.84
CA PHE A 68 4.97 11.21 -10.13
C PHE A 68 4.97 11.54 -11.63
N ASN A 69 4.90 10.50 -12.47
CA ASN A 69 4.68 10.58 -13.91
C ASN A 69 4.10 9.24 -14.39
N ASP A 70 3.87 9.09 -15.69
CA ASP A 70 3.28 7.88 -16.29
C ASP A 70 4.12 6.60 -16.11
N THR A 71 5.37 6.74 -15.67
CA THR A 71 6.34 5.64 -15.58
C THR A 71 6.81 5.36 -14.15
N HIS A 72 6.56 6.26 -13.19
CA HIS A 72 7.07 6.16 -11.83
C HIS A 72 6.05 6.64 -10.79
N TYR A 73 5.93 5.87 -9.72
CA TYR A 73 5.35 6.30 -8.47
C TYR A 73 6.43 6.92 -7.59
N LYS A 74 6.07 7.97 -6.83
CA LYS A 74 6.87 8.42 -5.70
C LYS A 74 6.28 7.86 -4.42
N ILE A 75 7.13 7.24 -3.60
CA ILE A 75 6.76 6.70 -2.29
C ILE A 75 7.57 7.43 -1.25
N PHE A 76 6.94 7.78 -0.14
CA PHE A 76 7.61 8.55 0.89
C PHE A 76 7.11 8.23 2.29
N GLU A 77 8.02 8.34 3.25
CA GLU A 77 7.71 8.28 4.66
C GLU A 77 7.70 9.70 5.23
N ALA A 78 6.57 10.07 5.82
CA ALA A 78 6.37 11.35 6.48
C ALA A 78 6.12 11.16 7.97
N SER A 79 6.49 12.16 8.77
CA SER A 79 6.19 12.18 10.21
C SER A 79 5.84 13.58 10.69
N TYR A 80 5.10 13.66 11.79
CA TYR A 80 4.73 14.95 12.38
C TYR A 80 5.94 15.85 12.70
N TRP A 81 7.10 15.25 13.03
CA TRP A 81 8.27 16.01 13.49
C TRP A 81 9.24 16.43 12.40
N LYS A 82 9.29 15.71 11.28
CA LYS A 82 10.28 15.95 10.22
C LYS A 82 9.68 16.22 8.85
N GLY A 83 8.36 16.18 8.70
CA GLY A 83 7.74 16.14 7.38
C GLY A 83 8.19 14.88 6.63
N VAL A 84 8.48 15.01 5.33
CA VAL A 84 9.07 13.94 4.51
C VAL A 84 10.53 13.73 4.92
N HIS A 85 10.88 12.50 5.28
CA HIS A 85 12.25 12.18 5.70
C HIS A 85 12.88 11.02 4.91
N ARG A 86 12.09 10.30 4.13
CA ARG A 86 12.54 9.31 3.16
C ARG A 86 11.60 9.34 1.97
N SER A 87 12.14 9.28 0.76
CA SER A 87 11.34 9.11 -0.45
C SER A 87 12.16 8.41 -1.52
N ASP A 88 11.56 7.50 -2.27
CA ASP A 88 12.18 6.94 -3.48
C ASP A 88 11.16 6.90 -4.63
N LEU A 89 11.69 6.78 -5.85
CA LEU A 89 10.91 6.62 -7.07
C LEU A 89 10.88 5.13 -7.43
N ILE A 90 9.68 4.58 -7.60
CA ILE A 90 9.46 3.19 -8.01
C ILE A 90 8.87 3.19 -9.41
N PRO A 91 9.47 2.48 -10.37
CA PRO A 91 8.91 2.39 -11.71
C PRO A 91 7.61 1.57 -11.69
N VAL A 92 6.61 2.00 -12.47
CA VAL A 92 5.35 1.26 -12.66
C VAL A 92 5.64 -0.11 -13.30
N ASN A 93 6.63 -0.17 -14.17
CA ASN A 93 7.10 -1.39 -14.83
C ASN A 93 8.54 -1.68 -14.42
N SER A 94 8.81 -2.87 -13.86
CA SER A 94 10.08 -3.20 -13.19
C SER A 94 11.33 -3.35 -14.11
N TYR A 95 11.29 -2.96 -15.39
CA TYR A 95 12.35 -3.32 -16.36
C TYR A 95 12.90 -2.14 -17.17
N GLU A 96 14.22 -2.05 -17.22
CA GLU A 96 14.97 -1.13 -18.11
C GLU A 96 15.01 -1.62 -19.58
N HIS A 97 14.65 -2.88 -19.87
CA HIS A 97 14.70 -3.49 -21.21
C HIS A 97 13.50 -4.39 -21.52
N VAL A 98 12.31 -3.80 -21.64
CA VAL A 98 11.08 -4.52 -22.02
C VAL A 98 11.05 -4.75 -23.54
N THR A 99 10.89 -6.00 -23.98
CA THR A 99 10.58 -6.30 -25.38
C THR A 99 9.14 -5.90 -25.71
N THR A 100 8.83 -5.61 -26.98
CA THR A 100 7.47 -5.24 -27.40
C THR A 100 6.42 -6.28 -27.00
N GLU A 101 6.77 -7.57 -27.08
CA GLU A 101 5.92 -8.69 -26.65
C GLU A 101 5.61 -8.64 -25.13
N ASN A 102 6.61 -8.32 -24.30
CA ASN A 102 6.40 -8.22 -22.86
C ASN A 102 5.45 -7.07 -22.49
N TYR A 103 5.50 -5.97 -23.24
CA TYR A 103 4.63 -4.82 -23.03
C TYR A 103 3.16 -5.15 -23.34
N GLU A 104 2.90 -6.02 -24.31
CA GLU A 104 1.55 -6.48 -24.65
C GLU A 104 0.90 -7.23 -23.48
N TYR A 105 1.64 -8.16 -22.85
CA TYR A 105 1.13 -8.89 -21.68
C TYR A 105 0.92 -7.99 -20.47
N ILE A 106 1.83 -7.04 -20.22
CA ILE A 106 1.66 -6.04 -19.15
C ILE A 106 0.40 -5.20 -19.39
N SER A 107 0.22 -4.68 -20.61
CA SER A 107 -0.95 -3.88 -20.98
C SER A 107 -2.25 -4.66 -20.85
N ARG A 108 -2.24 -5.94 -21.24
CA ARG A 108 -3.37 -6.85 -21.07
C ARG A 108 -3.72 -7.06 -19.60
N VAL A 109 -2.71 -7.24 -18.74
CA VAL A 109 -2.93 -7.41 -17.30
C VAL A 109 -3.38 -6.12 -16.63
N ALA A 110 -2.84 -4.96 -17.03
CA ALA A 110 -3.32 -3.67 -16.56
C ALA A 110 -4.81 -3.51 -16.88
N ALA A 111 -5.23 -3.78 -18.12
CA ALA A 111 -6.65 -3.72 -18.50
C ALA A 111 -7.53 -4.71 -17.71
N LEU A 112 -7.07 -5.95 -17.50
CA LEU A 112 -7.78 -6.94 -16.68
C LEU A 112 -7.89 -6.51 -15.22
N TYR A 113 -6.82 -5.94 -14.65
CA TYR A 113 -6.80 -5.48 -13.28
C TYR A 113 -7.74 -4.28 -13.09
N ASP A 114 -7.70 -3.32 -14.02
CA ASP A 114 -8.52 -2.12 -14.00
C ASP A 114 -10.01 -2.43 -14.13
N SER A 115 -10.37 -3.49 -14.86
CA SER A 115 -11.76 -3.95 -14.97
C SER A 115 -12.24 -4.72 -13.74
N SER A 116 -11.34 -5.17 -12.86
CA SER A 116 -11.69 -5.93 -11.67
C SER A 116 -12.15 -5.02 -10.52
N LEU A 117 -13.30 -5.37 -9.93
CA LEU A 117 -13.80 -4.71 -8.72
C LEU A 117 -13.96 -5.74 -7.59
N PRO A 118 -13.54 -5.42 -6.34
CA PRO A 118 -12.80 -4.22 -5.93
C PRO A 118 -11.31 -4.28 -6.28
N GLN A 119 -10.71 -3.11 -6.56
CA GLN A 119 -9.27 -2.93 -6.72
C GLN A 119 -8.61 -2.90 -5.33
N GLU A 120 -7.80 -3.92 -5.04
CA GLU A 120 -7.10 -4.08 -3.75
C GLU A 120 -5.72 -3.38 -3.70
N ILE A 121 -5.19 -2.94 -4.84
CA ILE A 121 -3.87 -2.35 -5.02
C ILE A 121 -4.06 -0.95 -5.59
N ASP A 122 -3.71 0.07 -4.83
CA ASP A 122 -3.92 1.48 -5.27
C ASP A 122 -2.80 1.97 -6.21
N TYR A 123 -1.59 1.41 -6.08
CA TYR A 123 -0.42 1.79 -6.89
C TYR A 123 0.19 0.53 -7.52
N PRO A 124 -0.40 0.00 -8.61
CA PRO A 124 -0.01 -1.27 -9.19
C PRO A 124 1.34 -1.19 -9.90
N VAL A 125 2.27 -2.06 -9.51
CA VAL A 125 3.55 -2.28 -10.15
C VAL A 125 3.52 -3.62 -10.87
N TYR A 126 3.91 -3.61 -12.14
CA TYR A 126 3.90 -4.77 -13.00
C TYR A 126 5.31 -5.31 -13.19
N ASN A 127 5.47 -6.61 -12.90
CA ASN A 127 6.69 -7.35 -13.12
C ASN A 127 6.39 -8.56 -14.00
N ILE A 128 7.00 -8.62 -15.18
CA ILE A 128 6.89 -9.76 -16.07
C ILE A 128 8.09 -10.69 -15.95
N THR A 129 7.85 -11.96 -15.80
CA THR A 129 8.83 -13.04 -15.92
C THR A 129 8.27 -14.09 -16.86
N GLY A 130 9.07 -14.98 -17.42
CA GLY A 130 8.55 -15.96 -18.36
C GLY A 130 9.62 -16.60 -19.20
N ASN A 131 9.20 -17.51 -20.06
CA ASN A 131 10.06 -18.20 -21.01
C ASN A 131 9.45 -18.13 -22.42
N SER A 132 9.90 -19.01 -23.32
CA SER A 132 9.43 -19.03 -24.71
C SER A 132 7.96 -19.44 -24.85
N THR A 133 7.36 -20.13 -23.87
CA THR A 133 6.00 -20.68 -23.95
C THR A 133 5.02 -20.04 -22.97
N THR A 134 5.51 -19.42 -21.89
CA THR A 134 4.67 -18.80 -20.86
C THR A 134 5.13 -17.39 -20.54
N ALA A 135 4.15 -16.51 -20.33
CA ALA A 135 4.35 -15.16 -19.79
C ALA A 135 3.68 -15.06 -18.42
N ILE A 136 4.43 -14.67 -17.40
CA ILE A 136 3.98 -14.55 -16.02
C ILE A 136 4.07 -13.08 -15.64
N VAL A 137 2.93 -12.43 -15.44
CA VAL A 137 2.88 -11.03 -15.00
C VAL A 137 2.40 -10.98 -13.56
N THR A 138 3.22 -10.40 -12.71
CA THR A 138 2.93 -10.15 -11.31
C THR A 138 2.53 -8.70 -11.11
N VAL A 139 1.41 -8.47 -10.42
CA VAL A 139 0.90 -7.16 -10.01
C VAL A 139 1.02 -7.06 -8.50
N SER A 140 1.73 -6.05 -7.99
CA SER A 140 1.88 -5.79 -6.56
C SER A 140 1.76 -4.30 -6.25
N ASP A 141 1.58 -3.94 -4.98
CA ASP A 141 1.55 -2.52 -4.59
C ASP A 141 2.97 -1.95 -4.51
N ALA A 142 3.20 -0.77 -5.09
CA ALA A 142 4.48 -0.07 -5.03
C ALA A 142 4.96 0.12 -3.57
N ARG A 143 4.04 0.35 -2.63
CA ARG A 143 4.33 0.58 -1.21
C ARG A 143 4.77 -0.68 -0.48
N SER A 144 4.57 -1.86 -1.06
CA SER A 144 4.89 -3.16 -0.44
C SER A 144 6.36 -3.28 0.02
N VAL A 145 7.28 -2.63 -0.69
CA VAL A 145 8.72 -2.64 -0.38
C VAL A 145 9.05 -1.94 0.94
N TYR A 146 8.23 -0.97 1.36
CA TYR A 146 8.46 -0.17 2.58
C TYR A 146 7.86 -0.80 3.83
N VAL A 147 7.03 -1.83 3.67
CA VAL A 147 6.18 -2.35 4.74
C VAL A 147 6.21 -3.86 4.81
N LYS A 148 6.93 -4.37 5.82
CA LYS A 148 7.11 -5.82 5.99
C LYS A 148 5.86 -6.55 6.49
N TYR A 149 4.98 -5.86 7.22
CA TYR A 149 3.88 -6.47 7.99
C TYR A 149 2.49 -5.88 7.73
N TRP A 150 2.37 -4.90 6.82
CA TRP A 150 1.07 -4.29 6.53
C TRP A 150 0.31 -5.17 5.53
N ALA A 151 -0.74 -5.82 6.03
CA ALA A 151 -1.54 -6.75 5.25
C ALA A 151 -2.12 -6.12 3.97
N TYR A 152 -2.51 -4.85 4.07
CA TYR A 152 -3.11 -4.10 2.96
C TYR A 152 -2.18 -3.98 1.74
N PHE A 153 -0.88 -3.76 1.95
CA PHE A 153 0.08 -3.59 0.84
C PHE A 153 0.73 -4.88 0.37
N LYS A 154 0.35 -6.04 0.93
CA LYS A 154 1.02 -7.32 0.67
C LYS A 154 0.26 -8.26 -0.27
N VAL A 155 -0.82 -7.77 -0.87
CA VAL A 155 -1.56 -8.50 -1.90
C VAL A 155 -0.75 -8.48 -3.20
N GLU A 156 -0.62 -9.64 -3.82
CA GLU A 156 0.04 -9.81 -5.11
C GLU A 156 -0.84 -10.69 -6.00
N TYR A 157 -1.07 -10.26 -7.25
CA TYR A 157 -1.72 -11.08 -8.27
C TYR A 157 -0.68 -11.60 -9.24
N THR A 158 -0.78 -12.87 -9.62
CA THR A 158 0.08 -13.51 -10.61
C THR A 158 -0.78 -14.04 -11.75
N PHE A 159 -0.66 -13.42 -12.92
CA PHE A 159 -1.29 -13.84 -14.16
C PHE A 159 -0.31 -14.70 -14.94
N ILE A 160 -0.72 -15.91 -15.30
CA ILE A 160 0.09 -16.85 -16.09
C ILE A 160 -0.63 -17.05 -17.41
N PHE A 161 -0.02 -16.59 -18.50
CA PHE A 161 -0.49 -16.73 -19.87
C PHE A 161 0.22 -17.88 -20.57
N ASP A 162 -0.56 -18.68 -21.27
CA ASP A 162 -0.08 -19.59 -22.30
C ASP A 162 0.04 -18.82 -23.62
N LYS A 163 1.27 -18.74 -24.17
CA LYS A 163 1.52 -18.01 -25.41
C LYS A 163 0.90 -18.68 -26.64
N GLU A 164 0.62 -19.99 -26.58
CA GLU A 164 0.06 -20.75 -27.70
C GLU A 164 -1.48 -20.66 -27.74
N ASN A 165 -2.13 -20.70 -26.57
CA ASN A 165 -3.60 -20.85 -26.49
C ASN A 165 -4.34 -19.58 -26.06
N SER A 166 -3.65 -18.44 -25.89
CA SER A 166 -4.21 -17.14 -25.46
C SER A 166 -4.97 -17.14 -24.12
N GLY A 167 -5.08 -18.29 -23.47
CA GLY A 167 -5.71 -18.49 -22.16
C GLY A 167 -4.80 -18.05 -21.02
N TYR A 168 -5.40 -17.80 -19.86
CA TYR A 168 -4.67 -17.39 -18.67
C TYR A 168 -5.29 -17.95 -17.40
N VAL A 169 -4.46 -18.08 -16.37
CA VAL A 169 -4.88 -18.37 -14.99
C VAL A 169 -4.35 -17.30 -14.06
N VAL A 170 -5.10 -17.00 -13.00
CA VAL A 170 -4.73 -15.97 -12.03
C VAL A 170 -4.66 -16.55 -10.64
N PHE A 171 -3.59 -16.20 -9.93
CA PHE A 171 -3.42 -16.50 -8.52
C PHE A 171 -3.33 -15.20 -7.72
N MET A 172 -3.85 -15.21 -6.51
CA MET A 172 -3.66 -14.15 -5.53
C MET A 172 -2.81 -14.71 -4.38
N LYS A 173 -1.81 -13.96 -3.96
CA LYS A 173 -1.00 -14.22 -2.78
C LYS A 173 -1.31 -13.16 -1.73
N ASP A 174 -1.71 -13.60 -0.54
CA ASP A 174 -2.02 -12.72 0.59
C ASP A 174 -0.79 -12.48 1.49
N GLN A 175 -0.97 -11.68 2.54
CA GLN A 175 0.09 -11.34 3.51
C GLN A 175 0.67 -12.53 4.28
N ARG A 176 0.00 -13.69 4.24
CA ARG A 176 0.47 -14.94 4.86
C ARG A 176 1.22 -15.83 3.88
N ASP A 177 1.50 -15.33 2.67
CA ASP A 177 2.12 -16.09 1.58
C ASP A 177 1.26 -17.27 1.10
N ILE A 178 -0.06 -17.19 1.29
CA ILE A 178 -0.99 -18.22 0.83
C ILE A 178 -1.44 -17.87 -0.58
N LYS A 179 -1.10 -18.72 -1.54
CA LYS A 179 -1.56 -18.62 -2.93
C LYS A 179 -2.93 -19.26 -3.11
N ARG A 180 -3.86 -18.54 -3.73
CA ARG A 180 -5.22 -19.03 -4.04
C ARG A 180 -5.56 -18.74 -5.51
N PRO A 181 -6.20 -19.66 -6.24
CA PRO A 181 -6.70 -19.37 -7.56
C PRO A 181 -7.79 -18.29 -7.47
N VAL A 182 -7.77 -17.35 -8.40
CA VAL A 182 -8.80 -16.31 -8.50
C VAL A 182 -9.78 -16.71 -9.60
N PRO A 183 -11.09 -16.72 -9.32
CA PRO A 183 -12.11 -16.95 -10.34
C PRO A 183 -11.97 -15.98 -11.51
N LEU A 184 -11.96 -16.49 -12.75
CA LEU A 184 -11.78 -15.68 -13.96
C LEU A 184 -12.87 -14.62 -14.14
N ASN A 185 -14.08 -14.88 -13.65
CA ASN A 185 -15.19 -13.92 -13.68
C ASN A 185 -14.93 -12.65 -12.85
N ARG A 186 -13.86 -12.60 -12.06
CA ARG A 186 -13.38 -11.39 -11.38
C ARG A 186 -12.68 -10.41 -12.34
N PHE A 187 -12.13 -10.92 -13.44
CA PHE A 187 -11.35 -10.17 -14.44
C PHE A 187 -12.03 -10.34 -15.81
N ASN A 188 -13.11 -9.60 -16.03
CA ASN A 188 -13.89 -9.60 -17.28
C ASN A 188 -13.69 -8.31 -18.06
#